data_AF-A0A5K7XFI9-F1
#
_entry.id   AF-A0A5K7XFI9-F1
#
_cell.length_a   1.000
_cell.length_b   1.000
_cell.length_c   1.000
_cell.angle_alpha   90.00
_cell.angle_beta   90.00
_cell.angle_gamma   90.00
#
_symmetry.space_group_name_H-M   'P 1'
#
loop_
_entity.id
_entity.type
_entity.pdbx_description
1 polymer ?
#
loop_
_entity_poly.entity_id
_entity_poly.type
_entity_poly.pdbx_seq_one_letter_code
_entity_poly.pdbx_strand_id
1 'polypeptide(L)'
;MTPDWHYPSSTRPAAWNARLAAAATIVLSFWVVGHSLGQSRTLFEQSTLDANRVENRFAAQQGVTTTSSAVGFFLLGGMGFVCWATSSSAGINWRHPLMFFCAAYVGWCVLSLAWSADSAQTVRKLAILALMLVGAYGAATRFDLDDLLAITMLALGGLVGVGLLAELALGMFRPWRSDYRFCGTCHPNDQAVQCALLTLAAAGATWLKRDHIWLRRLIIAGGLVGLALTKSRTTLLALIVAAAIAAVLSAKGLHRWLVLCGGIALLCLAGIASNFISVSDIDRSMDVASMGRRENVSSLTGRLPLWNELWKSAVKEPIVGHGYGGFWGERNVLKYSAIFAWHIPHAHNGYLDLMLAVGVIGAVLYVAWVVATAAVAAWRFERTEWAAELFVVCLLAFSLIHAVTESKFPGAGIGAYFVLMMMAAVAIRRPVLSGALGALQPSHSFGNDGAHQTWPLGMNPASIISAHRGDQLSN
;
A
#
# COMPACT_ATOMS: atom_id res chain seq x y z
N MET A 1 -17.54 9.18 -31.73
CA MET A 1 -17.19 7.77 -31.45
C MET A 1 -16.17 7.77 -30.33
N THR A 2 -16.61 7.51 -29.10
CA THR A 2 -15.72 7.20 -27.98
C THR A 2 -15.00 5.90 -28.32
N PRO A 3 -13.67 5.81 -28.27
CA PRO A 3 -13.00 4.54 -28.46
C PRO A 3 -13.49 3.59 -27.37
N ASP A 4 -14.05 2.44 -27.75
CA ASP A 4 -14.35 1.38 -26.78
C ASP A 4 -13.02 0.87 -26.23
N TRP A 5 -12.72 1.29 -25.00
CA TRP A 5 -11.59 0.80 -24.23
C TRP A 5 -11.91 -0.61 -23.72
N HIS A 6 -11.88 -1.60 -24.60
CA HIS A 6 -11.83 -2.99 -24.19
C HIS A 6 -10.37 -3.43 -24.07
N TYR A 7 -9.97 -3.67 -22.83
CA TYR A 7 -8.83 -4.51 -22.57
C TYR A 7 -9.18 -5.92 -23.07
N PRO A 8 -8.40 -6.51 -23.99
CA PRO A 8 -8.44 -7.94 -24.14
C PRO A 8 -7.97 -8.49 -22.81
N SER A 9 -8.83 -9.24 -22.12
CA SER A 9 -8.42 -10.25 -21.14
C SER A 9 -7.60 -11.32 -21.85
N SER A 10 -6.42 -10.94 -22.36
CA SER A 10 -5.47 -11.88 -22.95
C SER A 10 -4.96 -12.86 -21.89
N THR A 11 -5.12 -12.52 -20.61
CA THR A 11 -5.04 -13.42 -19.48
C THR A 11 -6.47 -13.76 -19.02
N ARG A 12 -6.85 -15.04 -19.14
CA ARG A 12 -8.03 -15.53 -18.40
C ARG A 12 -7.80 -15.24 -16.91
N PRO A 13 -8.82 -14.76 -16.16
CA PRO A 13 -8.67 -14.51 -14.73
C PRO A 13 -8.08 -15.74 -14.06
N ALA A 14 -7.11 -15.53 -13.16
CA ALA A 14 -6.45 -16.64 -12.51
C ALA A 14 -7.48 -17.54 -11.83
N ALA A 15 -7.27 -18.86 -11.95
CA ALA A 15 -8.17 -19.83 -11.32
C ALA A 15 -8.23 -19.58 -9.81
N TRP A 16 -9.42 -19.77 -9.22
CA TRP A 16 -9.68 -19.42 -7.81
C TRP A 16 -8.74 -20.12 -6.82
N ASN A 17 -8.36 -21.37 -7.13
CA ASN A 17 -7.36 -22.12 -6.38
C ASN A 17 -5.98 -21.43 -6.35
N ALA A 18 -5.55 -20.81 -7.45
CA ALA A 18 -4.29 -20.06 -7.50
C ALA A 18 -4.34 -18.80 -6.64
N ARG A 19 -5.47 -18.06 -6.67
CA ARG A 19 -5.68 -16.90 -5.80
C ARG A 19 -5.68 -17.29 -4.32
N LEU A 20 -6.39 -18.37 -3.97
CA LEU A 20 -6.41 -18.90 -2.60
C LEU A 20 -5.03 -19.36 -2.14
N ALA A 21 -4.28 -20.08 -2.97
CA ALA A 21 -2.93 -20.54 -2.64
C ALA A 21 -1.97 -19.36 -2.39
N ALA A 22 -2.03 -18.32 -3.23
CA ALA A 22 -1.24 -17.11 -3.04
C ALA A 22 -1.63 -16.37 -1.74
N ALA A 23 -2.93 -16.18 -1.50
CA ALA A 23 -3.42 -15.55 -0.28
C ALA A 23 -3.03 -16.34 0.98
N ALA A 24 -3.21 -17.66 0.98
CA ALA A 24 -2.81 -18.53 2.09
C ALA A 24 -1.30 -18.47 2.35
N THR A 25 -0.49 -18.47 1.30
CA THR A 25 0.97 -18.37 1.44
C THR A 25 1.39 -17.02 2.04
N ILE A 26 0.77 -15.91 1.60
CA ILE A 26 1.01 -14.58 2.18
C ILE A 26 0.58 -14.56 3.65
N VAL A 27 -0.60 -15.09 3.98
CA VAL A 27 -1.09 -15.18 5.37
C VAL A 27 -0.13 -15.98 6.24
N LEU A 28 0.29 -17.18 5.81
CA LEU A 28 1.23 -18.02 6.55
C LEU A 28 2.59 -17.33 6.71
N SER A 29 3.06 -16.64 5.68
CA SER A 29 4.33 -15.90 5.70
C SER A 29 4.34 -14.80 6.74
N PHE A 30 3.25 -14.03 6.86
CA PHE A 30 3.15 -12.96 7.85
C PHE A 30 2.65 -13.43 9.22
N TRP A 31 2.00 -14.59 9.28
CA TRP A 31 1.57 -15.18 10.54
C TRP A 31 2.76 -15.41 11.47
N VAL A 32 3.82 -16.04 10.96
CA VAL A 32 5.05 -16.34 11.70
C VAL A 32 5.91 -15.11 12.02
N VAL A 33 5.61 -13.96 11.42
CA VAL A 33 6.34 -12.70 11.61
C VAL A 33 5.74 -11.85 12.72
N GLY A 34 4.41 -11.85 12.91
CA GLY A 34 3.78 -10.90 13.83
C GLY A 34 2.38 -11.22 14.31
N HIS A 35 1.92 -12.46 14.15
CA HIS A 35 0.60 -12.89 14.64
C HIS A 35 0.69 -13.96 15.73
N SER A 36 -0.17 -13.85 16.74
CA SER A 36 -0.34 -14.82 17.80
C SER A 36 -1.81 -14.93 18.19
N LEU A 37 -2.31 -16.15 18.39
CA LEU A 37 -3.70 -16.37 18.83
C LEU A 37 -3.96 -15.79 20.23
N GLY A 38 -2.95 -15.75 21.10
CA GLY A 38 -3.06 -15.24 22.47
C GLY A 38 -2.90 -13.72 22.60
N GLN A 39 -2.70 -13.00 21.48
CA GLN A 39 -2.28 -11.60 21.48
C GLN A 39 -3.24 -10.69 22.26
N SER A 40 -4.55 -10.90 22.12
CA SER A 40 -5.58 -10.12 22.82
C SER A 40 -5.57 -10.31 24.34
N ARG A 41 -5.33 -11.54 24.79
CA ARG A 41 -5.17 -11.86 26.21
C ARG A 41 -3.93 -11.18 26.78
N THR A 42 -2.81 -11.30 26.07
CA THR A 42 -1.55 -10.67 26.47
C THR A 42 -1.70 -9.14 26.57
N LEU A 43 -2.39 -8.51 25.61
CA LEU A 43 -2.61 -7.06 25.64
C LEU A 43 -3.48 -6.64 26.84
N PHE A 44 -4.52 -7.42 27.15
CA PHE A 44 -5.38 -7.15 28.29
C PHE A 44 -4.67 -7.32 29.64
N GLU A 45 -3.97 -8.43 29.84
CA GLU A 45 -3.17 -8.67 31.05
C GLU A 45 -2.12 -7.56 31.25
N GLN A 46 -1.54 -7.07 30.16
CA GLN A 46 -0.61 -5.96 30.23
C GLN A 46 -1.31 -4.63 30.51
N SER A 47 -2.48 -4.34 29.95
CA SER A 47 -3.25 -3.13 30.28
C SER A 47 -3.66 -3.04 31.75
N THR A 48 -3.69 -4.17 32.46
CA THR A 48 -3.95 -4.24 33.90
C THR A 48 -2.69 -4.08 34.79
N LEU A 49 -1.49 -4.09 34.19
CA LEU A 49 -0.21 -3.82 34.85
C LEU A 49 0.27 -2.40 34.47
N ASP A 50 0.97 -1.68 35.35
CA ASP A 50 1.39 -0.28 35.14
C ASP A 50 1.82 0.04 33.70
N ALA A 51 1.15 1.05 33.10
CA ALA A 51 1.23 1.41 31.68
C ALA A 51 2.66 1.61 31.13
N ASN A 52 3.61 2.01 31.98
CA ASN A 52 5.01 2.23 31.60
C ASN A 52 5.80 0.94 31.30
N ARG A 53 5.28 -0.25 31.65
CA ARG A 53 5.92 -1.55 31.34
C ARG A 53 5.31 -2.26 30.11
N VAL A 54 4.19 -1.77 29.59
CA VAL A 54 3.32 -2.45 28.62
C VAL A 54 3.82 -2.33 27.18
N GLU A 55 4.35 -1.17 26.78
CA GLU A 55 4.88 -0.96 25.43
C GLU A 55 6.24 -1.70 25.23
N ASN A 56 6.84 -2.19 26.33
CA ASN A 56 8.25 -2.63 26.38
C ASN A 56 8.48 -4.07 25.94
N ARG A 57 7.47 -4.94 26.02
CA ARG A 57 7.61 -6.36 25.66
C ARG A 57 7.13 -6.68 24.25
N PHE A 58 6.11 -5.98 23.75
CA PHE A 58 5.59 -6.21 22.39
C PHE A 58 6.57 -5.75 21.31
N ALA A 59 7.21 -4.62 21.54
CA ALA A 59 8.16 -4.09 20.60
C ALA A 59 9.48 -4.90 20.62
N ALA A 60 9.82 -5.55 21.76
CA ALA A 60 10.93 -6.49 21.88
C ALA A 60 10.74 -7.79 21.08
N GLN A 61 9.50 -8.21 20.77
CA GLN A 61 9.24 -9.32 19.85
C GLN A 61 9.43 -8.96 18.38
N GLN A 62 9.30 -7.67 18.01
CA GLN A 62 9.42 -7.21 16.63
C GLN A 62 10.87 -6.81 16.25
N GLY A 63 11.74 -6.56 17.24
CA GLY A 63 13.11 -6.07 17.04
C GLY A 63 14.15 -7.13 16.67
N VAL A 64 13.87 -8.42 16.85
CA VAL A 64 14.79 -9.50 16.49
C VAL A 64 14.19 -10.28 15.33
N THR A 65 14.90 -10.35 14.19
CA THR A 65 14.63 -11.37 13.19
C THR A 65 14.81 -12.74 13.83
N THR A 66 13.72 -13.30 14.34
CA THR A 66 13.68 -14.68 14.81
C THR A 66 13.83 -15.61 13.62
N THR A 67 14.31 -16.83 13.86
CA THR A 67 14.32 -17.89 12.83
C THR A 67 12.94 -18.08 12.19
N SER A 68 11.86 -17.86 12.93
CA SER A 68 10.49 -17.90 12.39
C SER A 68 10.20 -16.79 11.37
N SER A 69 10.67 -15.56 11.61
CA SER A 69 10.47 -14.44 10.67
C SER A 69 11.19 -14.68 9.34
N ALA A 70 12.39 -15.29 9.38
CA ALA A 70 13.14 -15.65 8.18
C ALA A 70 12.36 -16.66 7.31
N VAL A 71 11.81 -17.71 7.93
CA VAL A 71 10.97 -18.70 7.23
C VAL A 71 9.81 -18.02 6.50
N GLY A 72 9.14 -17.06 7.14
CA GLY A 72 8.06 -16.28 6.53
C GLY A 72 8.48 -15.56 5.25
N PHE A 73 9.60 -14.82 5.27
CA PHE A 73 10.10 -14.12 4.08
C PHE A 73 10.61 -15.07 3.00
N PHE A 74 11.19 -16.23 3.36
CA PHE A 74 11.59 -17.25 2.38
C PHE A 74 10.39 -17.89 1.68
N LEU A 75 9.29 -18.16 2.41
CA LEU A 75 8.03 -18.64 1.81
C LEU A 75 7.48 -17.60 0.82
N LEU A 76 7.50 -16.33 1.20
CA LEU A 76 7.05 -15.22 0.35
C LEU A 76 7.89 -15.07 -0.93
N GLY A 77 9.23 -15.09 -0.79
CA GLY A 77 10.15 -15.04 -1.92
C GLY A 77 10.06 -16.28 -2.81
N GLY A 78 9.93 -17.46 -2.22
CA GLY A 78 9.73 -18.73 -2.93
C GLY A 78 8.45 -18.76 -3.74
N MET A 79 7.33 -18.27 -3.17
CA MET A 79 6.07 -18.09 -3.91
C MET A 79 6.25 -17.16 -5.12
N GLY A 80 6.92 -16.02 -4.93
CA GLY A 80 7.24 -15.10 -6.02
C GLY A 80 8.07 -15.74 -7.11
N PHE A 81 9.13 -16.45 -6.73
CA PHE A 81 10.00 -17.17 -7.67
C PHE A 81 9.24 -18.22 -8.48
N VAL A 82 8.38 -19.04 -7.83
CA VAL A 82 7.54 -20.03 -8.53
C VAL A 82 6.56 -19.34 -9.48
N CYS A 83 5.93 -18.24 -9.06
CA CYS A 83 5.03 -17.48 -9.93
C CYS A 83 5.76 -16.93 -11.16
N TRP A 84 6.98 -16.44 -10.97
CA TRP A 84 7.82 -15.93 -12.05
C TRP A 84 8.28 -17.03 -13.00
N ALA A 85 8.83 -18.13 -12.48
CA ALA A 85 9.37 -19.24 -13.26
C ALA A 85 8.30 -19.99 -14.07
N THR A 86 7.05 -19.99 -13.58
CA THR A 86 5.91 -20.65 -14.26
C THR A 86 5.07 -19.70 -15.11
N SER A 87 5.39 -18.40 -15.14
CA SER A 87 4.65 -17.45 -15.96
C SER A 87 5.15 -17.49 -17.41
N SER A 88 4.23 -17.78 -18.33
CA SER A 88 4.49 -17.79 -19.77
C SER A 88 4.40 -16.40 -20.43
N SER A 89 3.94 -15.37 -19.71
CA SER A 89 3.23 -14.25 -20.36
C SER A 89 3.65 -12.82 -19.99
N ALA A 90 4.79 -12.57 -19.35
CA ALA A 90 5.25 -11.19 -19.18
C ALA A 90 6.77 -11.05 -19.21
N GLY A 91 7.31 -10.66 -20.36
CA GLY A 91 8.66 -10.08 -20.41
C GLY A 91 8.67 -8.80 -19.59
N ILE A 92 9.36 -8.80 -18.44
CA ILE A 92 9.52 -7.61 -17.60
C ILE A 92 10.16 -6.51 -18.44
N ASN A 93 9.42 -5.41 -18.64
CA ASN A 93 9.94 -4.28 -19.39
C ASN A 93 10.82 -3.42 -18.48
N TRP A 94 12.11 -3.78 -18.41
CA TRP A 94 13.13 -3.03 -17.67
C TRP A 94 13.26 -1.56 -18.09
N ARG A 95 12.74 -1.17 -19.26
CA ARG A 95 12.75 0.22 -19.75
C ARG A 95 11.60 1.08 -19.20
N HIS A 96 10.66 0.52 -18.44
CA HIS A 96 9.58 1.30 -17.86
C HIS A 96 10.12 2.26 -16.78
N PRO A 97 9.73 3.56 -16.75
CA PRO A 97 10.25 4.52 -15.77
C PRO A 97 10.10 4.08 -14.31
N LEU A 98 9.03 3.35 -13.98
CA LEU A 98 8.83 2.81 -12.62
C LEU A 98 9.87 1.74 -12.24
N MET A 99 10.39 0.99 -13.21
CA MET A 99 11.49 0.04 -12.97
C MET A 99 12.79 0.78 -12.65
N PHE A 100 13.02 1.93 -13.29
CA PHE A 100 14.16 2.78 -12.97
C PHE A 100 14.10 3.29 -11.52
N PHE A 101 12.95 3.81 -11.07
CA PHE A 101 12.80 4.26 -9.68
C PHE A 101 13.00 3.11 -8.68
N CYS A 102 12.44 1.93 -8.97
CA CYS A 102 12.67 0.74 -8.16
C CYS A 102 14.16 0.37 -8.10
N ALA A 103 14.84 0.30 -9.25
CA ALA A 103 16.25 -0.05 -9.33
C ALA A 103 17.15 1.00 -8.67
N ALA A 104 16.83 2.28 -8.82
CA ALA A 104 17.56 3.39 -8.19
C ALA A 104 17.43 3.34 -6.66
N TYR A 105 16.22 3.15 -6.14
CA TYR A 105 16.01 3.02 -4.69
C TYR A 105 16.70 1.77 -4.13
N VAL A 106 16.52 0.61 -4.77
CA VAL A 106 17.17 -0.64 -4.32
C VAL A 106 18.68 -0.54 -4.43
N GLY A 107 19.20 0.01 -5.52
CA GLY A 107 20.62 0.26 -5.71
C GLY A 107 21.19 1.18 -4.62
N TRP A 108 20.47 2.24 -4.27
CA TRP A 108 20.85 3.12 -3.16
C TRP A 108 20.87 2.38 -1.80
N CYS A 109 19.86 1.57 -1.52
CA CYS A 109 19.83 0.74 -0.31
C CYS A 109 21.00 -0.25 -0.27
N VAL A 110 21.37 -0.86 -1.40
CA VAL A 110 22.54 -1.77 -1.47
C VAL A 110 23.85 -1.02 -1.28
N LEU A 111 24.03 0.13 -1.95
CA LEU A 111 25.22 0.98 -1.78
C LEU A 111 25.41 1.41 -0.33
N SER A 112 24.31 1.58 0.41
CA SER A 112 24.36 1.95 1.82
C SER A 112 25.07 0.96 2.74
N LEU A 113 25.38 -0.25 2.27
CA LEU A 113 26.30 -1.17 2.94
C LEU A 113 27.69 -0.57 3.15
N ALA A 114 28.17 0.29 2.24
CA ALA A 114 29.52 0.84 2.29
C ALA A 114 29.73 1.84 3.44
N TRP A 115 28.66 2.46 3.96
CA TRP A 115 28.72 3.41 5.07
C TRP A 115 27.81 3.03 6.25
N SER A 116 27.26 1.81 6.25
CA SER A 116 26.35 1.36 7.30
C SER A 116 27.03 1.27 8.66
N ALA A 117 26.38 1.79 9.69
CA ALA A 117 26.83 1.69 11.08
C ALA A 117 26.80 0.24 11.61
N ASP A 118 25.92 -0.60 11.08
CA ASP A 118 25.83 -2.04 11.37
C ASP A 118 25.60 -2.81 10.05
N SER A 119 26.69 -3.22 9.42
CA SER A 119 26.64 -3.92 8.13
C SER A 119 25.90 -5.26 8.23
N ALA A 120 25.99 -5.97 9.36
CA ALA A 120 25.32 -7.26 9.53
C ALA A 120 23.79 -7.08 9.56
N GLN A 121 23.30 -6.05 10.26
CA GLN A 121 21.89 -5.73 10.24
C GLN A 121 21.42 -5.23 8.87
N THR A 122 22.20 -4.39 8.19
CA THR A 122 21.86 -3.93 6.84
C THR A 122 21.75 -5.09 5.85
N VAL A 123 22.67 -6.07 5.88
CA VAL A 123 22.57 -7.27 5.05
C VAL A 123 21.27 -8.04 5.32
N ARG A 124 20.89 -8.25 6.59
CA ARG A 124 19.64 -8.93 6.94
C ARG A 124 18.42 -8.18 6.41
N LYS A 125 18.37 -6.85 6.55
CA LYS A 125 17.25 -6.02 6.09
C LYS A 125 17.19 -5.95 4.56
N LEU A 126 18.33 -5.91 3.88
CA LEU A 126 18.40 -6.02 2.41
C LEU A 126 17.92 -7.38 1.91
N ALA A 127 18.25 -8.47 2.59
CA ALA A 127 17.74 -9.80 2.26
C ALA A 127 16.20 -9.87 2.37
N ILE A 128 15.63 -9.27 3.42
CA ILE A 128 14.17 -9.16 3.58
C ILE A 128 13.57 -8.33 2.43
N LEU A 129 14.15 -7.17 2.11
CA LEU A 129 13.69 -6.34 1.00
C LEU A 129 13.74 -7.11 -0.33
N ALA A 130 14.83 -7.84 -0.59
CA ALA A 130 14.98 -8.65 -1.79
C ALA A 130 13.89 -9.74 -1.87
N LEU A 131 13.64 -10.48 -0.78
CA LEU A 131 12.59 -11.51 -0.73
C LEU A 131 11.19 -10.91 -0.94
N MET A 132 10.90 -9.75 -0.35
CA MET A 132 9.64 -9.04 -0.58
C MET A 132 9.50 -8.58 -2.03
N LEU A 133 10.56 -8.07 -2.65
CA LEU A 133 10.55 -7.65 -4.07
C LEU A 133 10.37 -8.85 -5.01
N VAL A 134 11.09 -9.96 -4.78
CA VAL A 134 10.92 -11.20 -5.55
C VAL A 134 9.48 -11.72 -5.39
N GLY A 135 8.93 -11.71 -4.18
CA GLY A 135 7.52 -12.02 -3.90
C GLY A 135 6.56 -11.15 -4.71
N ALA A 136 6.73 -9.83 -4.60
CA ALA A 136 5.86 -8.82 -5.23
C ALA A 136 5.92 -8.86 -6.77
N TYR A 137 7.11 -8.79 -7.36
CA TYR A 137 7.30 -8.85 -8.81
C TYR A 137 6.91 -10.23 -9.36
N GLY A 138 7.26 -11.31 -8.66
CA GLY A 138 6.85 -12.66 -9.02
C GLY A 138 5.34 -12.83 -9.10
N ALA A 139 4.62 -12.39 -8.07
CA ALA A 139 3.15 -12.38 -8.07
C ALA A 139 2.59 -11.52 -9.22
N ALA A 140 3.17 -10.33 -9.46
CA ALA A 140 2.74 -9.41 -10.51
C ALA A 140 2.94 -9.96 -11.94
N THR A 141 3.86 -10.91 -12.16
CA THR A 141 4.02 -11.59 -13.47
C THR A 141 2.94 -12.64 -13.75
N ARG A 142 2.22 -13.12 -12.73
CA ARG A 142 1.22 -14.19 -12.84
C ARG A 142 -0.21 -13.68 -12.70
N PHE A 143 -0.43 -12.68 -11.84
CA PHE A 143 -1.75 -12.23 -11.41
C PHE A 143 -2.08 -10.83 -11.92
N ASP A 144 -3.32 -10.64 -12.37
CA ASP A 144 -3.89 -9.36 -12.76
C ASP A 144 -4.15 -8.44 -11.57
N LEU A 145 -4.31 -7.11 -11.80
CA LEU A 145 -4.61 -6.18 -10.69
C LEU A 145 -5.89 -6.61 -9.94
N ASP A 146 -6.90 -7.11 -10.68
CA ASP A 146 -8.10 -7.70 -10.06
C ASP A 146 -7.79 -8.97 -9.26
N ASP A 147 -6.90 -9.85 -9.75
CA ASP A 147 -6.47 -11.04 -9.02
C ASP A 147 -5.71 -10.66 -7.73
N LEU A 148 -4.80 -9.70 -7.83
CA LEU A 148 -4.00 -9.18 -6.70
C LEU A 148 -4.90 -8.48 -5.67
N LEU A 149 -5.93 -7.77 -6.13
CA LEU A 149 -6.94 -7.17 -5.25
C LEU A 149 -7.75 -8.26 -4.54
N ALA A 150 -8.17 -9.31 -5.25
CA ALA A 150 -8.85 -10.46 -4.66
C ALA A 150 -7.96 -11.20 -3.64
N ILE A 151 -6.68 -11.41 -3.96
CA ILE A 151 -5.68 -12.00 -3.04
C ILE A 151 -5.54 -11.14 -1.78
N THR A 152 -5.48 -9.82 -1.94
CA THR A 152 -5.42 -8.87 -0.81
C THR A 152 -6.65 -8.99 0.08
N MET A 153 -7.85 -9.03 -0.50
CA MET A 153 -9.10 -9.22 0.26
C MET A 153 -9.14 -10.56 0.99
N LEU A 154 -8.75 -11.65 0.32
CA LEU A 154 -8.74 -12.99 0.90
C LEU A 154 -7.76 -13.08 2.08
N ALA A 155 -6.55 -12.56 1.91
CA ALA A 155 -5.52 -12.61 2.94
C ALA A 155 -5.90 -11.74 4.16
N LEU A 156 -6.30 -10.49 3.94
CA LEU A 156 -6.67 -9.58 5.02
C LEU A 156 -8.00 -9.97 5.69
N GLY A 157 -8.99 -10.38 4.90
CA GLY A 157 -10.26 -10.88 5.41
C GLY A 157 -10.08 -12.13 6.26
N GLY A 158 -9.20 -13.05 5.83
CA GLY A 158 -8.81 -14.23 6.60
C GLY A 158 -8.16 -13.86 7.93
N LEU A 159 -7.18 -12.96 7.94
CA LEU A 159 -6.50 -12.52 9.17
C LEU A 159 -7.43 -11.80 10.14
N VAL A 160 -8.26 -10.86 9.65
CA VAL A 160 -9.27 -10.16 10.46
C VAL A 160 -10.29 -11.15 11.03
N GLY A 161 -10.75 -12.11 10.21
CA GLY A 161 -11.68 -13.14 10.62
C GLY A 161 -11.10 -14.07 11.70
N VAL A 162 -9.89 -14.58 11.50
CA VAL A 162 -9.17 -15.38 12.50
C VAL A 162 -8.92 -14.57 13.78
N GLY A 163 -8.57 -13.29 13.66
CA GLY A 163 -8.43 -12.37 14.79
C GLY A 163 -9.70 -12.23 15.61
N LEU A 164 -10.84 -12.01 14.96
CA LEU A 164 -12.13 -11.94 15.62
C LEU A 164 -12.50 -13.26 16.31
N LEU A 165 -12.32 -14.39 15.63
CA LEU A 165 -12.58 -15.71 16.20
C LEU A 165 -11.68 -16.00 17.40
N ALA A 166 -10.40 -15.59 17.36
CA ALA A 166 -9.47 -15.75 18.47
C ALA A 166 -9.91 -14.93 19.69
N GLU A 167 -10.33 -13.67 19.50
CA GLU A 167 -10.85 -12.86 20.62
C GLU A 167 -12.15 -13.40 21.21
N LEU A 168 -13.05 -13.93 20.38
CA LEU A 168 -14.28 -14.57 20.84
C LEU A 168 -13.97 -15.85 21.63
N ALA A 169 -13.08 -16.70 21.11
CA ALA A 169 -12.67 -17.95 21.78
C ALA A 169 -11.98 -17.70 23.13
N LEU A 170 -11.23 -16.59 23.25
CA LEU A 170 -10.56 -16.20 24.49
C LEU A 170 -11.47 -15.40 25.45
N GLY A 171 -12.71 -15.06 25.06
CA GLY A 171 -13.61 -14.22 25.85
C GLY A 171 -13.12 -12.77 26.01
N MET A 172 -12.29 -12.32 25.07
CA MET A 172 -11.62 -11.01 25.06
C MET A 172 -12.34 -9.97 24.21
N PHE A 173 -13.24 -10.39 23.32
CA PHE A 173 -14.05 -9.50 22.52
C PHE A 173 -15.07 -8.75 23.41
N ARG A 174 -14.74 -7.53 23.80
CA ARG A 174 -15.51 -6.73 24.77
C ARG A 174 -15.69 -5.28 24.31
N PRO A 175 -16.40 -5.03 23.19
CA PRO A 175 -16.56 -3.70 22.61
C PRO A 175 -17.24 -2.68 23.54
N TRP A 176 -17.98 -3.13 24.56
CA TRP A 176 -18.66 -2.28 25.53
C TRP A 176 -17.73 -1.64 26.58
N ARG A 177 -16.47 -2.09 26.70
CA ARG A 177 -15.52 -1.47 27.64
C ARG A 177 -14.82 -0.28 27.01
N SER A 178 -14.59 0.76 27.81
CA SER A 178 -13.90 1.99 27.36
C SER A 178 -12.42 1.76 27.03
N ASP A 179 -11.76 0.80 27.69
CA ASP A 179 -10.35 0.43 27.50
C ASP A 179 -10.14 -0.53 26.31
N TYR A 180 -11.20 -1.17 25.82
CA TYR A 180 -11.11 -2.17 24.76
C TYR A 180 -10.58 -1.59 23.45
N ARG A 181 -9.67 -2.34 22.82
CA ARG A 181 -9.15 -2.10 21.47
C ARG A 181 -9.08 -3.42 20.73
N PHE A 182 -9.77 -3.50 19.60
CA PHE A 182 -9.70 -4.70 18.75
C PHE A 182 -8.28 -4.88 18.22
N CYS A 183 -7.67 -6.02 18.56
CA CYS A 183 -6.31 -6.36 18.17
C CYS A 183 -6.25 -7.67 17.39
N GLY A 184 -7.24 -8.55 17.59
CA GLY A 184 -7.29 -9.87 16.99
C GLY A 184 -6.05 -10.67 17.37
N THR A 185 -5.26 -10.97 16.34
CA THR A 185 -4.01 -11.73 16.48
C THR A 185 -2.74 -10.87 16.42
N CYS A 186 -2.84 -9.55 16.30
CA CYS A 186 -1.68 -8.65 16.20
C CYS A 186 -1.86 -7.40 17.08
N HIS A 187 -0.97 -6.41 16.98
CA HIS A 187 -1.12 -5.16 17.73
C HIS A 187 -2.32 -4.34 17.18
N PRO A 188 -3.10 -3.61 18.01
CA PRO A 188 -4.27 -2.86 17.53
C PRO A 188 -4.01 -1.92 16.36
N ASN A 189 -2.84 -1.27 16.30
CA ASN A 189 -2.52 -0.39 15.17
C ASN A 189 -2.28 -1.22 13.89
N ASP A 190 -1.74 -2.43 13.97
CA ASP A 190 -1.53 -3.30 12.81
C ASP A 190 -2.86 -3.88 12.33
N GLN A 191 -3.71 -4.29 13.27
CA GLN A 191 -5.08 -4.71 13.01
C GLN A 191 -5.89 -3.61 12.32
N ALA A 192 -5.69 -2.35 12.71
CA ALA A 192 -6.31 -1.19 12.08
C ALA A 192 -5.93 -1.09 10.60
N VAL A 193 -4.66 -1.28 10.27
CA VAL A 193 -4.18 -1.25 8.88
C VAL A 193 -4.80 -2.39 8.07
N GLN A 194 -4.88 -3.60 8.65
CA GLN A 194 -5.52 -4.73 7.98
C GLN A 194 -7.00 -4.45 7.68
N CYS A 195 -7.74 -3.89 8.65
CA CYS A 195 -9.13 -3.48 8.46
C CYS A 195 -9.28 -2.38 7.39
N ALA A 196 -8.44 -1.34 7.43
CA ALA A 196 -8.51 -0.23 6.46
C ALA A 196 -8.16 -0.68 5.03
N LEU A 197 -7.11 -1.49 4.87
CA LEU A 197 -6.73 -2.04 3.57
C LEU A 197 -7.78 -3.03 3.03
N LEU A 198 -8.43 -3.81 3.91
CA LEU A 198 -9.55 -4.66 3.53
C LEU A 198 -10.74 -3.83 3.03
N THR A 199 -11.05 -2.72 3.71
CA THR A 199 -12.10 -1.78 3.28
C THR A 199 -11.77 -1.17 1.91
N LEU A 200 -10.54 -0.70 1.70
CA LEU A 200 -10.10 -0.16 0.41
C LEU A 200 -10.17 -1.23 -0.69
N ALA A 201 -9.72 -2.46 -0.40
CA ALA A 201 -9.72 -3.54 -1.37
C ALA A 201 -11.13 -3.95 -1.77
N ALA A 202 -12.03 -4.08 -0.81
CA ALA A 202 -13.45 -4.35 -1.07
C ALA A 202 -14.15 -3.19 -1.81
N ALA A 203 -13.72 -1.95 -1.61
CA ALA A 203 -14.24 -0.80 -2.36
C ALA A 203 -13.84 -0.88 -3.84
N GLY A 204 -12.62 -1.30 -4.16
CA GLY A 204 -12.11 -1.48 -5.54
C GLY A 204 -12.57 -2.76 -6.25
N ALA A 205 -13.10 -3.75 -5.52
CA ALA A 205 -13.49 -5.05 -6.06
C ALA A 205 -14.83 -5.02 -6.85
N THR A 206 -14.76 -4.58 -8.11
CA THR A 206 -15.93 -4.45 -8.99
C THR A 206 -16.41 -5.76 -9.62
N TRP A 207 -15.61 -6.83 -9.57
CA TRP A 207 -16.00 -8.15 -10.06
C TRP A 207 -17.03 -8.88 -9.19
N LEU A 208 -17.33 -8.38 -7.98
CA LEU A 208 -18.48 -8.85 -7.21
C LEU A 208 -19.75 -8.42 -7.96
N LYS A 209 -20.31 -9.36 -8.73
CA LYS A 209 -21.52 -9.20 -9.54
C LYS A 209 -22.67 -8.60 -8.71
N ARG A 210 -23.66 -8.00 -9.38
CA ARG A 210 -24.86 -7.39 -8.76
C ARG A 210 -25.49 -8.27 -7.67
N ASP A 211 -25.54 -9.58 -7.88
CA ASP A 211 -26.16 -10.53 -6.93
C ASP A 211 -25.38 -10.70 -5.62
N HIS A 212 -24.08 -10.35 -5.61
CA HIS A 212 -23.20 -10.42 -4.44
C HIS A 212 -22.76 -9.04 -3.93
N ILE A 213 -23.45 -7.97 -4.33
CA ILE A 213 -23.13 -6.61 -3.85
C ILE A 213 -23.28 -6.48 -2.33
N TRP A 214 -24.17 -7.27 -1.72
CA TRP A 214 -24.35 -7.34 -0.27
C TRP A 214 -23.07 -7.83 0.43
N LEU A 215 -22.34 -8.79 -0.15
CA LEU A 215 -21.09 -9.30 0.41
C LEU A 215 -20.02 -8.21 0.39
N ARG A 216 -19.93 -7.44 -0.70
CA ARG A 216 -19.04 -6.27 -0.78
C ARG A 216 -19.35 -5.26 0.32
N ARG A 217 -20.63 -4.90 0.49
CA ARG A 217 -21.08 -3.97 1.54
C ARG A 217 -20.79 -4.51 2.94
N LEU A 218 -20.98 -5.81 3.16
CA LEU A 218 -20.69 -6.48 4.43
C LEU A 218 -19.19 -6.44 4.75
N ILE A 219 -18.31 -6.71 3.79
CA ILE A 219 -16.85 -6.63 4.00
C ILE A 219 -16.41 -5.20 4.30
N ILE A 220 -16.94 -4.21 3.57
CA ILE A 220 -16.68 -2.78 3.82
C ILE A 220 -17.13 -2.40 5.23
N ALA A 221 -18.37 -2.75 5.61
CA ALA A 221 -18.91 -2.46 6.93
C ALA A 221 -18.10 -3.14 8.04
N GLY A 222 -17.76 -4.43 7.87
CA GLY A 222 -16.93 -5.18 8.81
C GLY A 222 -15.53 -4.58 8.97
N GLY A 223 -14.89 -4.14 7.88
CA GLY A 223 -13.61 -3.44 7.92
C GLY A 223 -13.70 -2.08 8.63
N LEU A 224 -14.75 -1.29 8.37
CA LEU A 224 -14.97 0.00 9.05
C LEU A 224 -15.25 -0.16 10.55
N VAL A 225 -16.10 -1.13 10.91
CA VAL A 225 -16.39 -1.46 12.32
C VAL A 225 -15.13 -1.96 13.02
N GLY A 226 -14.39 -2.89 12.41
CA GLY A 226 -13.12 -3.38 12.94
C GLY A 226 -12.11 -2.25 13.15
N LEU A 227 -11.97 -1.35 12.17
CA LEU A 227 -11.12 -0.16 12.28
C LEU A 227 -11.56 0.75 13.44
N ALA A 228 -12.85 1.04 13.57
CA ALA A 228 -13.37 1.86 14.66
C ALA A 228 -13.06 1.22 16.03
N LEU A 229 -13.21 -0.10 16.15
CA LEU A 229 -12.90 -0.84 17.37
C LEU A 229 -11.40 -0.85 17.71
N THR A 230 -10.50 -0.66 16.75
CA THR A 230 -9.04 -0.55 17.04
C THR A 230 -8.65 0.77 17.70
N LYS A 231 -9.51 1.81 17.59
CA LYS A 231 -9.26 3.18 18.04
C LYS A 231 -7.98 3.81 17.45
N SER A 232 -7.60 3.43 16.23
CA SER A 232 -6.44 4.00 15.53
C SER A 232 -6.79 5.26 14.74
N ARG A 233 -6.42 6.43 15.28
CA ARG A 233 -6.73 7.75 14.67
C ARG A 233 -5.98 7.99 13.37
N THR A 234 -4.69 7.67 13.31
CA THR A 234 -3.87 7.83 12.10
C THR A 234 -4.41 6.97 10.96
N THR A 235 -4.76 5.72 11.26
CA THR A 235 -5.27 4.81 10.24
C THR A 235 -6.63 5.26 9.71
N LEU A 236 -7.50 5.77 10.59
CA LEU A 236 -8.77 6.36 10.17
C LEU A 236 -8.55 7.60 9.29
N LEU A 237 -7.66 8.51 9.67
CA LEU A 237 -7.34 9.70 8.87
C LEU A 237 -6.80 9.31 7.49
N ALA A 238 -5.86 8.36 7.43
CA ALA A 238 -5.32 7.87 6.18
C ALA A 238 -6.41 7.24 5.28
N LEU A 239 -7.37 6.51 5.86
CA LEU A 239 -8.50 5.96 5.12
C LEU A 239 -9.45 7.05 4.61
N ILE A 240 -9.76 8.07 5.42
CA ILE A 240 -10.62 9.19 5.03
C ILE A 240 -10.00 9.95 3.86
N VAL A 241 -8.70 10.24 3.91
CA VAL A 241 -8.03 10.95 2.82
C VAL A 241 -7.95 10.09 1.57
N ALA A 242 -7.69 8.78 1.69
CA ALA A 242 -7.74 7.86 0.56
C ALA A 242 -9.15 7.82 -0.09
N ALA A 243 -10.21 7.81 0.72
CA ALA A 243 -11.59 7.88 0.23
C ALA A 243 -11.92 9.23 -0.43
N ALA A 244 -11.41 10.34 0.11
CA ALA A 244 -11.56 11.67 -0.48
C ALA A 244 -10.87 11.75 -1.86
N ILE A 245 -9.65 11.21 -1.98
CA ILE A 245 -8.94 11.10 -3.26
C ILE A 245 -9.76 10.24 -4.24
N ALA A 246 -10.30 9.11 -3.78
CA ALA A 246 -11.16 8.25 -4.60
C ALA A 246 -12.37 9.02 -5.14
N ALA A 247 -13.04 9.79 -4.28
CA ALA A 247 -14.20 10.60 -4.65
C ALA A 247 -13.82 11.69 -5.66
N VAL A 248 -12.71 12.40 -5.45
CA VAL A 248 -12.21 13.44 -6.38
C VAL A 248 -11.89 12.86 -7.75
N LEU A 249 -11.19 11.72 -7.80
CA LEU A 249 -10.78 11.10 -9.06
C LEU A 249 -11.96 10.46 -9.79
N SER A 250 -12.96 9.95 -9.07
CA SER A 250 -14.17 9.36 -9.67
C SER A 250 -15.17 10.43 -10.14
N ALA A 251 -15.09 11.64 -9.60
CA ALA A 251 -15.98 12.74 -9.95
C ALA A 251 -15.60 13.39 -11.30
N LYS A 252 -16.60 13.74 -12.11
CA LYS A 252 -16.42 14.39 -13.42
C LYS A 252 -17.03 15.81 -13.43
N GLY A 253 -16.44 16.70 -14.20
CA GLY A 253 -16.96 18.06 -14.46
C GLY A 253 -17.22 18.85 -13.17
N LEU A 254 -18.42 19.44 -13.07
CA LEU A 254 -18.84 20.24 -11.90
C LEU A 254 -18.81 19.44 -10.59
N HIS A 255 -19.08 18.12 -10.63
CA HIS A 255 -19.07 17.30 -9.43
C HIS A 255 -17.68 17.20 -8.80
N ARG A 256 -16.61 17.20 -9.62
CA ARG A 256 -15.22 17.22 -9.13
C ARG A 256 -14.91 18.51 -8.38
N TRP A 257 -15.36 19.65 -8.92
CA TRP A 257 -15.24 20.95 -8.26
C TRP A 257 -16.04 21.00 -6.96
N LEU A 258 -17.26 20.47 -6.93
CA LEU A 258 -18.07 20.42 -5.70
C LEU A 258 -17.43 19.56 -4.62
N VAL A 259 -16.86 18.40 -4.97
CA VAL A 259 -16.15 17.53 -4.00
C VAL A 259 -14.90 18.24 -3.47
N LEU A 260 -14.13 18.91 -4.33
CA LEU A 260 -12.94 19.67 -3.93
C LEU A 260 -13.29 20.85 -3.02
N CYS A 261 -14.23 21.70 -3.45
CA CYS A 261 -14.69 22.85 -2.69
C CYS A 261 -15.35 22.43 -1.37
N GLY A 262 -16.17 21.37 -1.37
CA GLY A 262 -16.77 20.81 -0.16
C GLY A 262 -15.73 20.25 0.81
N GLY A 263 -14.71 19.55 0.30
CA GLY A 263 -13.59 19.05 1.09
C GLY A 263 -12.75 20.17 1.72
N ILE A 264 -12.40 21.18 0.92
CA ILE A 264 -11.66 22.36 1.41
C ILE A 264 -12.51 23.13 2.42
N ALA A 265 -13.80 23.35 2.15
CA ALA A 265 -14.71 24.01 3.07
C ALA A 265 -14.83 23.25 4.39
N LEU A 266 -14.90 21.93 4.36
CA LEU A 266 -14.93 21.09 5.57
C LEU A 266 -13.62 21.21 6.37
N LEU A 267 -12.47 21.23 5.70
CA LEU A 267 -11.17 21.44 6.37
C LEU A 267 -11.05 22.83 6.97
N CYS A 268 -11.48 23.87 6.25
CA CYS A 268 -11.52 25.24 6.76
C CYS A 268 -12.50 25.36 7.94
N LEU A 269 -13.69 24.76 7.85
CA LEU A 269 -14.65 24.71 8.95
C LEU A 269 -14.10 23.96 10.16
N ALA A 270 -13.40 22.84 9.96
CA ALA A 270 -12.75 22.13 11.05
C ALA A 270 -11.64 22.97 11.71
N GLY A 271 -10.83 23.70 10.91
CA GLY A 271 -9.80 24.61 11.41
C GLY A 271 -10.36 25.87 12.08
N ILE A 272 -11.49 26.39 11.61
CA ILE A 272 -12.18 27.51 12.25
C ILE A 272 -12.83 27.04 13.55
N ALA A 273 -13.53 25.90 13.53
CA ALA A 273 -14.12 25.29 14.70
C ALA A 273 -13.07 25.02 15.79
N SER A 274 -11.85 24.62 15.44
CA SER A 274 -10.79 24.42 16.43
C SER A 274 -10.32 25.71 17.12
N ASN A 275 -10.58 26.89 16.56
CA ASN A 275 -10.32 28.19 17.21
C ASN A 275 -11.45 28.62 18.17
N PHE A 276 -12.64 28.05 18.04
CA PHE A 276 -13.80 28.33 18.89
C PHE A 276 -14.00 27.31 20.02
N ILE A 277 -13.13 26.30 20.12
CA ILE A 277 -13.09 25.41 21.27
C ILE A 277 -12.40 26.15 22.43
N SER A 278 -13.17 26.60 23.41
CA SER A 278 -12.66 27.17 24.66
C SER A 278 -11.81 26.14 25.42
N VAL A 279 -10.78 26.59 26.14
CA VAL A 279 -9.89 25.73 26.97
C VAL A 279 -10.67 24.85 27.97
N SER A 280 -11.89 25.23 28.33
CA SER A 280 -12.80 24.46 29.19
C SER A 280 -13.59 23.35 28.46
N ASP A 281 -13.83 23.49 27.16
CA ASP A 281 -14.48 22.47 26.32
C ASP A 281 -13.46 21.49 25.72
N ILE A 282 -12.17 21.82 25.85
CA ILE A 282 -11.06 20.93 25.51
C ILE A 282 -11.18 19.60 26.27
N ASP A 283 -11.60 19.54 27.53
CA ASP A 283 -11.70 18.27 28.27
C ASP A 283 -12.80 17.32 27.72
N ARG A 284 -13.97 17.84 27.34
CA ARG A 284 -15.06 17.03 26.77
C ARG A 284 -14.86 16.72 25.29
N SER A 285 -14.31 17.66 24.53
CA SER A 285 -13.94 17.44 23.12
C SER A 285 -12.70 16.57 22.99
N MET A 286 -11.78 16.56 23.97
CA MET A 286 -10.69 15.60 24.08
C MET A 286 -11.19 14.19 24.35
N ASP A 287 -12.28 13.96 25.08
CA ASP A 287 -12.84 12.61 25.24
C ASP A 287 -13.38 12.05 23.91
N VAL A 288 -14.01 12.90 23.09
CA VAL A 288 -14.52 12.52 21.75
C VAL A 288 -13.38 12.41 20.72
N ALA A 289 -12.50 13.41 20.66
CA ALA A 289 -11.31 13.40 19.80
C ALA A 289 -10.30 12.33 20.25
N SER A 290 -10.38 11.88 21.51
CA SER A 290 -9.55 10.80 22.01
C SER A 290 -10.07 9.41 21.67
N MET A 291 -11.29 9.29 21.14
CA MET A 291 -12.04 8.04 21.00
C MET A 291 -12.14 7.26 22.32
N GLY A 292 -12.33 7.98 23.43
CA GLY A 292 -12.45 7.40 24.78
C GLY A 292 -11.14 6.92 25.39
N ARG A 293 -9.99 7.41 24.91
CA ARG A 293 -8.67 7.09 25.46
C ARG A 293 -8.39 8.01 26.66
N ARG A 294 -8.78 7.58 27.87
CA ARG A 294 -8.46 8.28 29.13
C ARG A 294 -7.00 8.12 29.53
N GLU A 295 -6.40 6.96 29.25
CA GLU A 295 -4.94 6.78 29.33
C GLU A 295 -4.28 7.29 28.04
N ASN A 296 -3.66 8.47 28.14
CA ASN A 296 -2.72 9.05 27.18
C ASN A 296 -3.33 9.98 26.12
N VAL A 297 -3.52 11.23 26.55
CA VAL A 297 -3.09 12.43 25.79
C VAL A 297 -1.58 12.32 25.37
N SER A 298 -0.87 11.31 25.89
CA SER A 298 0.54 10.94 25.70
C SER A 298 0.95 10.28 24.37
N SER A 299 0.05 9.77 23.50
CA SER A 299 0.56 8.99 22.35
C SER A 299 1.31 9.80 21.29
N LEU A 300 0.90 11.06 21.07
CA LEU A 300 1.66 12.02 20.25
C LEU A 300 2.65 12.81 21.12
N THR A 301 2.28 13.22 22.33
CA THR A 301 3.14 14.01 23.22
C THR A 301 4.34 13.22 23.78
N GLY A 302 4.28 11.89 23.84
CA GLY A 302 5.39 10.99 24.17
C GLY A 302 6.30 10.65 22.99
N ARG A 303 5.79 10.74 21.74
CA ARG A 303 6.59 10.52 20.51
C ARG A 303 7.40 11.76 20.11
N LEU A 304 6.92 12.96 20.41
CA LEU A 304 7.62 14.20 20.09
C LEU A 304 9.03 14.28 20.70
N PRO A 305 9.24 13.98 22.01
CA PRO A 305 10.58 13.88 22.59
C PRO A 305 11.49 12.87 21.88
N LEU A 306 10.96 11.70 21.52
CA LEU A 306 11.70 10.70 20.75
C LEU A 306 12.12 11.23 19.39
N TRP A 307 11.20 11.86 18.66
CA TRP A 307 11.49 12.44 17.34
C TRP A 307 12.55 13.53 17.40
N ASN A 308 12.55 14.36 18.45
CA ASN A 308 13.58 15.37 18.66
C ASN A 308 14.97 14.74 18.84
N GLU A 309 15.08 13.66 19.63
CA GLU A 309 16.35 12.95 19.80
C GLU A 309 16.81 12.22 18.53
N LEU A 310 15.87 11.61 17.81
CA LEU A 310 16.15 10.96 16.53
C LEU A 310 16.56 11.96 15.45
N TRP A 311 15.95 13.15 15.43
CA TRP A 311 16.32 14.22 14.50
C TRP A 311 17.77 14.65 14.68
N LYS A 312 18.26 14.77 15.92
CA LYS A 312 19.67 15.03 16.20
C LYS A 312 20.60 13.96 15.62
N SER A 313 20.12 12.72 15.46
CA SER A 313 20.87 11.64 14.81
C SER A 313 20.75 11.67 13.29
N ALA A 314 19.57 12.01 12.76
CA ALA A 314 19.34 12.16 11.33
C ALA A 314 20.19 13.28 10.71
N VAL A 315 20.33 14.41 11.40
CA VAL A 315 21.13 15.57 10.94
C VAL A 315 22.63 15.31 10.92
N LYS A 316 23.13 14.24 11.57
CA LYS A 316 24.55 13.86 11.50
C LYS A 316 24.93 13.27 10.15
N GLU A 317 24.03 12.50 9.53
CA GLU A 317 24.23 11.88 8.22
C GLU A 317 23.01 12.16 7.31
N PRO A 318 22.73 13.43 6.99
CA PRO A 318 21.45 13.82 6.39
C PRO A 318 21.32 13.39 4.92
N ILE A 319 22.45 13.28 4.20
CA ILE A 319 22.45 12.99 2.76
C ILE A 319 22.28 11.49 2.52
N VAL A 320 23.09 10.67 3.20
CA VAL A 320 23.22 9.22 2.94
C VAL A 320 22.58 8.33 4.00
N GLY A 321 22.26 8.88 5.18
CA GLY A 321 21.73 8.10 6.30
C GLY A 321 22.78 7.18 6.95
N HIS A 322 22.33 6.30 7.83
CA HIS A 322 23.19 5.41 8.63
C HIS A 322 23.26 3.97 8.09
N GLY A 323 22.82 3.75 6.84
CA GLY A 323 22.71 2.43 6.23
C GLY A 323 21.32 1.83 6.34
N TYR A 324 20.84 1.18 5.27
CA TYR A 324 19.47 0.66 5.20
C TYR A 324 19.18 -0.32 6.34
N GLY A 325 18.32 0.12 7.26
CA GLY A 325 17.95 -0.66 8.46
C GLY A 325 19.07 -0.90 9.46
N GLY A 326 20.27 -0.31 9.28
CA GLY A 326 21.41 -0.44 10.20
C GLY A 326 21.33 0.51 11.39
N PHE A 327 20.54 1.58 11.30
CA PHE A 327 20.35 2.51 12.42
C PHE A 327 19.69 1.82 13.63
N TRP A 328 18.69 0.97 13.41
CA TRP A 328 17.93 0.30 14.49
C TRP A 328 18.61 -0.97 14.99
N GLY A 329 19.95 -0.96 15.07
CA GLY A 329 20.74 -2.03 15.64
C GLY A 329 20.53 -2.14 17.15
N GLU A 330 20.98 -3.26 17.72
CA GLU A 330 20.83 -3.57 19.15
C GLU A 330 21.27 -2.37 20.02
N ARG A 331 22.41 -1.75 19.68
CA ARG A 331 22.94 -0.57 20.38
C ARG A 331 21.93 0.58 20.47
N ASN A 332 21.33 0.96 19.35
CA ASN A 332 20.43 2.12 19.31
C ASN A 332 19.06 1.78 19.88
N VAL A 333 18.55 0.57 19.65
CA VAL A 333 17.33 0.07 20.30
C VAL A 333 17.48 0.12 21.81
N LEU A 334 18.58 -0.43 22.38
CA LEU A 334 18.85 -0.38 23.81
C LEU A 334 19.03 1.05 24.34
N LYS A 335 19.79 1.89 23.61
CA LYS A 335 20.02 3.29 23.97
C LYS A 335 18.71 4.07 24.11
N TYR A 336 17.89 4.10 23.05
CA TYR A 336 16.64 4.87 23.08
C TYR A 336 15.63 4.24 24.04
N SER A 337 15.62 2.91 24.16
CA SER A 337 14.72 2.26 25.11
C SER A 337 15.04 2.60 26.56
N ALA A 338 16.34 2.73 26.90
CA ALA A 338 16.77 3.16 28.22
C ALA A 338 16.43 4.63 28.50
N ILE A 339 16.58 5.52 27.51
CA ILE A 339 16.30 6.95 27.66
C ILE A 339 14.82 7.21 27.95
N PHE A 340 13.93 6.54 27.22
CA PHE A 340 12.49 6.79 27.33
C PHE A 340 11.77 5.82 28.27
N ALA A 341 12.48 4.85 28.86
CA ALA A 341 11.94 3.79 29.70
C ALA A 341 10.87 2.94 29.01
N TRP A 342 10.89 2.87 27.67
CA TRP A 342 10.06 1.95 26.90
C TRP A 342 10.75 1.37 25.67
N HIS A 343 10.33 0.20 25.19
CA HIS A 343 11.03 -0.44 24.07
C HIS A 343 10.74 0.25 22.74
N ILE A 344 11.79 0.75 22.07
CA ILE A 344 11.70 1.52 20.84
C ILE A 344 12.50 0.80 19.73
N PRO A 345 11.83 0.03 18.86
CA PRO A 345 12.48 -0.70 17.79
C PRO A 345 12.55 0.11 16.48
N HIS A 346 11.85 1.26 16.43
CA HIS A 346 11.70 2.13 15.26
C HIS A 346 11.18 3.51 15.68
N ALA A 347 11.22 4.50 14.76
CA ALA A 347 10.86 5.89 15.08
C ALA A 347 9.36 6.14 15.32
N HIS A 348 8.48 5.19 14.98
CA HIS A 348 7.04 5.44 14.84
C HIS A 348 6.74 6.61 13.89
N ASN A 349 7.56 6.75 12.85
CA ASN A 349 7.45 7.74 11.79
C ASN A 349 8.27 7.22 10.60
N GLY A 350 7.58 6.79 9.55
CA GLY A 350 8.21 6.19 8.37
C GLY A 350 9.14 7.14 7.63
N TYR A 351 8.89 8.45 7.66
CA TYR A 351 9.78 9.44 7.05
C TYR A 351 11.06 9.64 7.85
N LEU A 352 10.96 9.67 9.17
CA LEU A 352 12.13 9.76 10.04
C LEU A 352 12.97 8.49 9.95
N ASP A 353 12.33 7.31 9.88
CA ASP A 353 13.03 6.05 9.63
C ASP A 353 13.70 6.00 8.27
N LEU A 354 13.06 6.52 7.22
CA LEU A 354 13.69 6.67 5.90
C LEU A 354 14.92 7.57 5.94
N MET A 355 14.82 8.74 6.59
CA MET A 355 15.95 9.66 6.75
C MET A 355 17.10 9.01 7.53
N LEU A 356 16.81 8.31 8.62
CA LEU A 356 17.81 7.61 9.41
C LEU A 356 18.45 6.45 8.63
N ALA A 357 17.68 5.73 7.82
CA ALA A 357 18.17 4.57 7.08
C ALA A 357 19.00 4.96 5.85
N VAL A 358 18.48 5.85 4.99
CA VAL A 358 19.01 6.07 3.64
C VAL A 358 19.16 7.55 3.28
N GLY A 359 18.96 8.45 4.25
CA GLY A 359 19.10 9.89 4.09
C GLY A 359 18.07 10.50 3.14
N VAL A 360 18.26 11.79 2.85
CA VAL A 360 17.41 12.55 1.93
C VAL A 360 17.37 11.91 0.54
N ILE A 361 18.51 11.39 0.05
CA ILE A 361 18.57 10.78 -1.29
C ILE A 361 17.64 9.57 -1.37
N GLY A 362 17.79 8.61 -0.45
CA GLY A 362 16.95 7.41 -0.46
C GLY A 362 15.48 7.71 -0.15
N ALA A 363 15.21 8.67 0.73
CA ALA A 363 13.85 9.12 1.02
C ALA A 363 13.16 9.72 -0.22
N VAL A 364 13.86 10.59 -0.96
CA VAL A 364 13.34 11.17 -2.21
C VAL A 364 13.13 10.09 -3.26
N LEU A 365 14.07 9.14 -3.42
CA LEU A 365 13.90 8.04 -4.37
C LEU A 365 12.67 7.17 -4.04
N TYR A 366 12.47 6.83 -2.77
CA TYR A 366 11.29 6.05 -2.35
C TYR A 366 9.98 6.81 -2.57
N VAL A 367 9.91 8.07 -2.13
CA VAL A 367 8.71 8.89 -2.30
C VAL A 367 8.43 9.14 -3.77
N ALA A 368 9.45 9.43 -4.58
CA ALA A 368 9.31 9.57 -6.03
C ALA A 368 8.80 8.29 -6.69
N TRP A 369 9.27 7.12 -6.25
CA TRP A 369 8.78 5.84 -6.76
C TRP A 369 7.29 5.61 -6.45
N VAL A 370 6.86 5.88 -5.22
CA VAL A 370 5.46 5.78 -4.79
C VAL A 370 4.59 6.78 -5.56
N VAL A 371 5.01 8.05 -5.63
CA VAL A 371 4.26 9.12 -6.32
C VAL A 371 4.19 8.87 -7.83
N ALA A 372 5.28 8.46 -8.47
CA ALA A 372 5.29 8.14 -9.89
C ALA A 372 4.35 6.97 -10.20
N THR A 373 4.33 5.95 -9.33
CA THR A 373 3.41 4.82 -9.48
C THR A 373 1.95 5.28 -9.34
N ALA A 374 1.65 6.09 -8.33
CA ALA A 374 0.31 6.65 -8.12
C ALA A 374 -0.13 7.53 -9.30
N ALA A 375 0.78 8.33 -9.86
CA ALA A 375 0.50 9.16 -11.04
C ALA A 375 0.20 8.30 -12.28
N VAL A 376 0.98 7.23 -12.51
CA VAL A 376 0.71 6.28 -13.61
C VAL A 376 -0.63 5.59 -13.42
N ALA A 377 -0.94 5.09 -12.20
CA ALA A 377 -2.22 4.44 -11.90
C ALA A 377 -3.40 5.40 -12.06
N ALA A 378 -3.28 6.64 -11.58
CA ALA A 378 -4.30 7.68 -11.76
C ALA A 378 -4.53 8.01 -13.24
N TRP A 379 -3.45 8.18 -14.01
CA TRP A 379 -3.52 8.43 -15.45
C TRP A 379 -4.18 7.28 -16.23
N ARG A 380 -3.96 6.02 -15.78
CA ARG A 380 -4.64 4.84 -16.32
C ARG A 380 -6.11 4.83 -15.95
N PHE A 381 -6.43 5.08 -14.67
CA PHE A 381 -7.80 5.15 -14.19
C PHE A 381 -8.62 6.20 -14.94
N GLU A 382 -8.08 7.40 -15.19
CA GLU A 382 -8.80 8.45 -15.94
C GLU A 382 -9.15 8.03 -17.38
N ARG A 383 -8.46 7.05 -17.97
CA ARG A 383 -8.72 6.55 -19.33
C ARG A 383 -9.59 5.30 -19.35
N THR A 384 -9.44 4.43 -18.37
CA THR A 384 -10.05 3.09 -18.38
C THR A 384 -11.21 2.97 -17.39
N GLU A 385 -11.31 3.88 -16.41
CA GLU A 385 -12.22 3.80 -15.26
C GLU A 385 -12.10 2.49 -14.48
N TRP A 386 -10.95 1.80 -14.61
CA TRP A 386 -10.74 0.52 -13.97
C TRP A 386 -10.51 0.69 -12.47
N ALA A 387 -11.48 0.24 -11.67
CA ALA A 387 -11.46 0.40 -10.22
C ALA A 387 -10.22 -0.16 -9.52
N ALA A 388 -9.56 -1.17 -10.09
CA ALA A 388 -8.32 -1.70 -9.53
C ALA A 388 -7.16 -0.67 -9.58
N GLU A 389 -7.08 0.15 -10.63
CA GLU A 389 -6.10 1.24 -10.73
C GLU A 389 -6.39 2.33 -9.68
N LEU A 390 -7.67 2.67 -9.47
CA LEU A 390 -8.09 3.59 -8.41
C LEU A 390 -7.72 3.06 -7.02
N PHE A 391 -7.90 1.76 -6.78
CA PHE A 391 -7.45 1.13 -5.55
C PHE A 391 -5.95 1.32 -5.32
N VAL A 392 -5.10 1.15 -6.36
CA VAL A 392 -3.65 1.38 -6.22
C VAL A 392 -3.37 2.82 -5.80
N VAL A 393 -4.02 3.81 -6.42
CA VAL A 393 -3.86 5.22 -6.03
C VAL A 393 -4.22 5.44 -4.55
N CYS A 394 -5.36 4.91 -4.12
CA CYS A 394 -5.83 5.02 -2.74
C CYS A 394 -4.91 4.31 -1.75
N LEU A 395 -4.39 3.13 -2.08
CA LEU A 395 -3.44 2.38 -1.28
C LEU A 395 -2.12 3.15 -1.08
N LEU A 396 -1.59 3.73 -2.16
CA LEU A 396 -0.35 4.51 -2.12
C LEU A 396 -0.53 5.81 -1.33
N ALA A 397 -1.64 6.53 -1.53
CA ALA A 397 -1.97 7.71 -0.74
C ALA A 397 -2.13 7.37 0.76
N PHE A 398 -2.86 6.29 1.07
CA PHE A 398 -2.98 5.77 2.42
C PHE A 398 -1.61 5.50 3.04
N SER A 399 -0.70 4.86 2.30
CA SER A 399 0.64 4.50 2.80
C SER A 399 1.47 5.73 3.17
N LEU A 400 1.43 6.80 2.36
CA LEU A 400 2.14 8.06 2.62
C LEU A 400 1.61 8.76 3.87
N ILE A 401 0.29 8.86 4.00
CA ILE A 401 -0.33 9.55 5.13
C ILE A 401 -0.12 8.77 6.43
N HIS A 402 -0.25 7.45 6.36
CA HIS A 402 0.00 6.57 7.49
C HIS A 402 1.48 6.61 7.94
N ALA A 403 2.42 6.83 7.02
CA ALA A 403 3.85 6.94 7.34
C ALA A 403 4.20 8.14 8.23
N VAL A 404 3.36 9.18 8.29
CA VAL A 404 3.61 10.39 9.11
C VAL A 404 3.74 10.04 10.60
N THR A 405 2.97 9.08 11.10
CA THR A 405 2.97 8.76 12.52
C THR A 405 3.21 7.28 12.81
N GLU A 406 3.57 6.47 11.83
CA GLU A 406 3.80 5.04 12.04
C GLU A 406 4.85 4.54 11.04
N SER A 407 5.72 3.64 11.49
CA SER A 407 6.86 3.11 10.73
C SER A 407 6.52 1.90 9.85
N LYS A 408 5.27 1.78 9.42
CA LYS A 408 4.81 0.61 8.64
C LYS A 408 5.13 0.71 7.15
N PHE A 409 5.38 1.92 6.67
CA PHE A 409 5.64 2.23 5.27
C PHE A 409 6.81 3.24 5.17
N PRO A 410 7.92 2.92 4.51
CA PRO A 410 8.36 1.58 4.10
C PRO A 410 8.67 0.69 5.31
N GLY A 411 8.29 -0.57 5.24
CA GLY A 411 8.48 -1.54 6.32
C GLY A 411 8.46 -2.98 5.81
N ALA A 412 8.65 -3.94 6.72
CA ALA A 412 8.65 -5.36 6.39
C ALA A 412 7.32 -6.07 6.74
N GLY A 413 6.25 -5.31 6.94
CA GLY A 413 4.94 -5.85 7.30
C GLY A 413 4.07 -6.18 6.08
N ILE A 414 2.95 -6.88 6.33
CA ILE A 414 2.01 -7.30 5.29
C ILE A 414 1.45 -6.14 4.46
N GLY A 415 1.19 -4.98 5.09
CA GLY A 415 0.73 -3.79 4.38
C GLY A 415 1.76 -3.27 3.37
N ALA A 416 3.03 -3.21 3.78
CA ALA A 416 4.12 -2.79 2.89
C ALA A 416 4.33 -3.79 1.74
N TYR A 417 4.15 -5.09 2.00
CA TYR A 417 4.16 -6.09 0.93
C TYR A 417 3.05 -5.86 -0.10
N PHE A 418 1.82 -5.58 0.33
CA PHE A 418 0.74 -5.25 -0.61
C PHE A 418 1.03 -3.97 -1.41
N VAL A 419 1.63 -2.95 -0.79
CA VAL A 419 2.11 -1.75 -1.51
C VAL A 419 3.11 -2.13 -2.60
N LEU A 420 4.17 -2.88 -2.26
CA LEU A 420 5.18 -3.33 -3.23
C LEU A 420 4.57 -4.19 -4.34
N MET A 421 3.65 -5.08 -4.01
CA MET A 421 2.95 -5.96 -4.95
C MET A 421 2.13 -5.18 -5.98
N MET A 422 1.40 -4.15 -5.53
CA MET A 422 0.64 -3.28 -6.44
C MET A 422 1.55 -2.38 -7.27
N MET A 423 2.64 -1.86 -6.69
CA MET A 423 3.62 -1.08 -7.43
C MET A 423 4.30 -1.90 -8.53
N ALA A 424 4.66 -3.15 -8.24
CA ALA A 424 5.20 -4.08 -9.21
C ALA A 424 4.20 -4.38 -10.34
N ALA A 425 2.92 -4.60 -10.00
CA ALA A 425 1.87 -4.86 -10.99
C ALA A 425 1.67 -3.68 -11.96
N VAL A 426 1.65 -2.45 -11.46
CA VAL A 426 1.57 -1.25 -12.32
C VAL A 426 2.80 -1.11 -13.22
N ALA A 427 4.00 -1.42 -12.69
CA ALA A 427 5.26 -1.30 -13.42
C ALA A 427 5.42 -2.33 -14.56
N ILE A 428 4.98 -3.57 -14.36
CA ILE A 428 5.10 -4.64 -15.36
C ILE A 428 4.08 -4.48 -16.50
N ARG A 429 2.87 -4.00 -16.19
CA ARG A 429 1.77 -3.95 -17.15
C ARG A 429 1.85 -2.70 -18.02
N ARG A 430 1.73 -2.86 -19.33
CA ARG A 430 1.50 -1.73 -20.27
C ARG A 430 0.01 -1.44 -20.34
N PRO A 431 -0.43 -0.18 -20.47
CA PRO A 431 -1.78 0.11 -20.95
C PRO A 431 -1.91 -0.47 -22.36
N VAL A 432 -2.85 -1.41 -22.56
CA VAL A 432 -3.16 -1.87 -23.92
C VAL A 432 -3.95 -0.76 -24.61
N LEU A 433 -3.29 -0.01 -25.50
CA LEU A 433 -3.92 0.88 -26.48
C LEU A 433 -4.53 0.03 -27.62
N SER A 434 -5.52 -0.80 -27.32
CA SER A 434 -6.13 -1.72 -28.30
C SER A 434 -7.23 -1.07 -29.16
N GLY A 435 -7.66 0.17 -28.89
CA GLY A 435 -8.75 0.81 -29.64
C GLY A 435 -8.33 1.68 -30.83
N ALA A 436 -7.13 2.28 -30.80
CA ALA A 436 -6.79 3.37 -31.73
C ALA A 436 -6.06 2.92 -33.01
N LEU A 437 -5.30 1.81 -32.95
CA LEU A 437 -4.53 1.32 -34.12
C LEU A 437 -5.30 0.30 -34.97
N GLY A 438 -6.28 -0.40 -34.40
CA GLY A 438 -7.16 -1.31 -35.15
C GLY A 438 -8.16 -0.56 -36.04
N ALA A 439 -8.55 0.66 -35.65
CA ALA A 439 -9.43 1.52 -36.44
C ALA A 439 -8.74 2.18 -37.65
N LEU A 440 -7.42 2.05 -37.78
CA LEU A 440 -6.63 2.54 -38.91
C LEU A 440 -6.29 1.45 -39.94
N GLN A 441 -6.72 0.20 -39.73
CA GLN A 441 -6.69 -0.81 -40.79
C GLN A 441 -7.95 -0.64 -41.65
N PRO A 442 -7.84 -0.33 -42.95
CA PRO A 442 -8.99 -0.33 -43.84
C PRO A 442 -9.54 -1.76 -43.90
N SER A 443 -10.75 -1.96 -43.40
CA SER A 443 -11.52 -3.19 -43.59
C SER A 443 -11.97 -3.27 -45.06
N HIS A 444 -11.07 -3.66 -45.96
CA HIS A 444 -11.42 -4.16 -47.28
C HIS A 444 -11.05 -5.64 -47.35
N SER A 445 -11.91 -6.47 -46.75
CA SER A 445 -12.02 -7.88 -47.14
C SER A 445 -12.71 -7.93 -48.51
N PHE A 446 -11.94 -7.86 -49.59
CA PHE A 446 -12.43 -8.32 -50.89
C PHE A 446 -12.62 -9.84 -50.80
N GLY A 447 -13.86 -10.27 -50.97
CA GLY A 447 -14.21 -11.68 -51.12
C GLY A 447 -13.45 -12.26 -52.30
N ASN A 448 -12.78 -13.38 -52.06
CA ASN A 448 -12.08 -14.14 -53.08
C ASN A 448 -13.10 -15.03 -53.82
N ASP A 449 -13.96 -14.41 -54.63
CA ASP A 449 -14.62 -15.11 -55.72
C ASP A 449 -13.68 -15.07 -56.92
N GLY A 450 -13.28 -16.26 -57.39
CA GLY A 450 -12.32 -16.41 -58.46
C GLY A 450 -12.77 -15.75 -59.76
N ALA A 451 -12.00 -14.77 -60.22
CA ALA A 451 -11.97 -14.37 -61.62
C ALA A 451 -10.62 -13.71 -61.93
N HIS A 452 -9.96 -14.25 -62.95
CA HIS A 452 -8.75 -13.70 -63.58
C HIS A 452 -8.91 -12.21 -63.90
N GLN A 453 -8.07 -11.33 -63.34
CA GLN A 453 -7.75 -10.04 -63.95
C GLN A 453 -6.27 -9.69 -63.77
N THR A 454 -5.62 -9.60 -64.93
CA THR A 454 -4.23 -9.19 -65.18
C THR A 454 -4.02 -7.72 -64.81
N TRP A 455 -2.95 -7.42 -64.07
CA TRP A 455 -2.50 -6.03 -63.86
C TRP A 455 -1.73 -5.53 -65.09
N PRO A 456 -2.05 -4.35 -65.67
CA PRO A 456 -1.15 -3.71 -66.60
C PRO A 456 0.02 -3.05 -65.85
N LEU A 457 1.19 -3.20 -66.46
CA LEU A 457 2.49 -2.72 -66.03
C LEU A 457 2.54 -1.20 -65.75
N GLY A 458 3.23 -0.83 -64.68
CA GLY A 458 3.94 0.44 -64.57
C GLY A 458 3.29 1.54 -63.71
N MET A 459 3.49 1.48 -62.38
CA MET A 459 3.52 2.69 -61.53
C MET A 459 4.39 2.43 -60.28
N ASN A 460 5.36 3.30 -60.06
CA ASN A 460 6.35 3.28 -58.97
C ASN A 460 5.73 3.85 -57.68
N PRO A 461 5.87 3.24 -56.48
CA PRO A 461 5.19 3.66 -55.24
C PRO A 461 5.64 5.01 -54.64
N ALA A 462 6.49 5.78 -55.30
CA ALA A 462 7.11 6.99 -54.75
C ALA A 462 6.30 8.30 -54.91
N SER A 463 5.10 8.28 -55.50
CA SER A 463 4.33 9.50 -55.78
C SER A 463 3.27 9.89 -54.73
N ILE A 464 3.12 9.14 -53.63
CA ILE A 464 2.06 9.40 -52.63
C ILE A 464 2.55 10.28 -51.44
N ILE A 465 3.76 10.84 -51.51
CA ILE A 465 4.25 11.82 -50.53
C ILE A 465 4.50 13.17 -51.22
N SER A 466 3.44 13.87 -51.62
CA SER A 466 3.54 15.33 -51.87
C SER A 466 2.21 16.07 -51.93
N ALA A 467 1.05 15.42 -52.01
CA ALA A 467 -0.23 16.12 -52.12
C ALA A 467 -0.98 16.24 -50.78
N HIS A 468 -0.41 16.90 -49.78
CA HIS A 468 -1.18 17.39 -48.61
C HIS A 468 -0.56 18.65 -47.97
N ARG A 469 -0.14 19.61 -48.82
CA ARG A 469 0.03 21.01 -48.45
C ARG A 469 -0.45 21.88 -49.59
N GLY A 470 -1.61 22.52 -49.40
CA GLY A 470 -2.19 23.47 -50.35
C GLY A 470 -3.67 23.15 -50.58
N ASP A 471 -4.53 23.67 -49.72
CA ASP A 471 -5.44 24.75 -50.14
C ASP A 471 -6.43 25.07 -49.01
N GLN A 472 -6.24 26.27 -48.46
CA GLN A 472 -7.28 27.00 -47.77
C GLN A 472 -8.27 27.49 -48.82
N LEU A 473 -9.54 27.08 -48.70
CA LEU A 473 -10.63 27.63 -49.48
C LEU A 473 -11.25 28.82 -48.72
N SER A 474 -11.22 29.96 -49.39
CA SER A 474 -12.11 31.10 -49.22
C SER A 474 -13.56 30.72 -49.48
N ASN A 475 -14.45 31.07 -48.54
CA ASN A 475 -15.71 31.78 -48.78
C ASN A 475 -16.20 32.41 -47.48
#